data_AF-A0A5C5VDR2-F1
#
_entry.id   AF-A0A5C5VDR2-F1
#
_cell.length_a   1.000
_cell.length_b   1.000
_cell.length_c   1.000
_cell.angle_alpha   90.00
_cell.angle_beta   90.00
_cell.angle_gamma   90.00
#
_symmetry.space_group_name_H-M   'P 1'
#
loop_
_entity.id
_entity.type
_entity.pdbx_description
1 polymer ?
#
loop_
_entity_poly.entity_id
_entity_poly.type
_entity_poly.pdbx_seq_one_letter_code
_entity_poly.pdbx_strand_id
1 'polypeptide(L)'
;MLGVEDELPGAATGPAAPMPIPSIPESAPFSPEQRAWLNGFLAAWAGVAEQSGGRLPSDLSGLKEAPANGASASNGAPPKKSAAKPAPAPAEPAPAAVETLDDGDYAWHDPNLDIEERMKLAEGQGVTKNLMAAMAQLDCGACGYMCDTYAMAIASGQEKSTALCTPGGKETAKMLKKVIKDSGGIKPAAAAPADNKPQQVQVADGPIPYSRAKPYRARVNTLYNLNGEGSAKHTCHVELDLAGSDISFRVGDSLGVFPTNCPDLVDEILFALKAHGTEHVTACDGVEAPLREALTVKSNLKHVGEDLVRLIAASTSDFDEKQRLRDLVDGDGDELDDMDVLDVLRLAPSARISKGAFSLTLGSLAPRLYSIASSLRAHPDSVHLTIAKVTTMLAGRERKGVASTMFTDRIDVGDTVRVFVQPSADFTLPSNSNAPMIMVGPGTGIAPFRAFLQERKALKARGKNWLFFGDQHEATDFLYREELTEMQEQGLLTKLSTAFSRDQEEKIYVQNRMKEEGAELYNWLEEGAWFFVCGDAKRMAGDVDRALHEIVAEHGGMSPEDAKKYVTNLRKTHRYVRDVY
;
A
#
# COMPACT_ATOMS: atom_id res chain seq x y z
N MET A 1 35.41 -25.66 50.64
CA MET A 1 35.08 -26.73 51.60
C MET A 1 33.57 -26.81 51.69
N LEU A 2 33.04 -27.97 51.29
CA LEU A 2 31.75 -28.57 51.64
C LEU A 2 30.45 -27.81 51.29
N GLY A 3 29.71 -28.37 50.32
CA GLY A 3 28.24 -28.34 50.34
C GLY A 3 27.69 -29.54 51.11
N VAL A 4 26.43 -29.47 51.53
CA VAL A 4 25.51 -30.60 51.76
C VAL A 4 24.08 -30.09 51.56
N GLU A 5 23.28 -30.95 50.93
CA GLU A 5 21.86 -30.88 50.57
C GLU A 5 20.93 -30.91 51.79
N ASP A 6 19.67 -30.48 51.61
CA ASP A 6 18.54 -30.97 52.41
C ASP A 6 17.26 -31.00 51.55
N GLU A 7 16.78 -32.22 51.26
CA GLU A 7 15.48 -32.54 50.67
C GLU A 7 14.46 -32.83 51.79
N LEU A 8 13.19 -32.43 51.62
CA LEU A 8 12.01 -33.01 52.30
C LEU A 8 10.71 -32.65 51.52
N PRO A 9 9.57 -33.38 51.66
CA PRO A 9 9.12 -34.36 50.68
C PRO A 9 7.80 -34.00 49.95
N GLY A 10 7.54 -34.71 48.84
CA GLY A 10 6.37 -34.56 47.99
C GLY A 10 5.07 -35.13 48.57
N ALA A 11 3.97 -34.40 48.35
CA ALA A 11 2.59 -34.87 48.51
C ALA A 11 1.98 -35.14 47.13
N ALA A 12 1.57 -36.39 46.90
CA ALA A 12 0.83 -36.80 45.70
C ALA A 12 -0.67 -36.43 45.84
N THR A 13 -1.19 -35.64 44.90
CA THR A 13 -2.63 -35.44 44.71
C THR A 13 -3.07 -36.18 43.45
N GLY A 14 -3.96 -37.17 43.61
CA GLY A 14 -4.60 -37.86 42.49
C GLY A 14 -5.50 -36.92 41.67
N PRO A 15 -5.87 -37.30 40.43
CA PRO A 15 -6.63 -36.43 39.54
C PRO A 15 -8.03 -36.13 40.08
N ALA A 16 -8.39 -34.85 40.08
CA ALA A 16 -9.72 -34.36 40.44
C ALA A 16 -10.78 -34.85 39.43
N ALA A 17 -11.97 -35.18 39.91
CA ALA A 17 -13.09 -35.58 39.07
C ALA A 17 -13.54 -34.40 38.17
N PRO A 18 -13.89 -34.65 36.89
CA PRO A 18 -14.24 -33.59 35.95
C PRO A 18 -15.52 -32.86 36.38
N MET A 19 -15.50 -31.53 36.32
CA MET A 19 -16.68 -30.71 36.60
C MET A 19 -17.73 -30.89 35.50
N PRO A 20 -19.03 -30.98 35.83
CA PRO A 20 -20.07 -31.06 34.82
C PRO A 20 -20.15 -29.76 34.01
N ILE A 21 -20.15 -29.87 32.68
CA ILE A 21 -20.27 -28.75 31.76
C ILE A 21 -21.66 -28.09 31.97
N PRO A 22 -21.74 -26.78 32.25
CA PRO A 22 -23.02 -26.11 32.42
C PRO A 22 -23.76 -26.01 31.08
N SER A 23 -24.98 -26.56 31.02
CA SER A 23 -25.88 -26.47 29.86
C SER A 23 -27.11 -25.63 30.18
N ILE A 24 -27.51 -24.77 29.24
CA ILE A 24 -28.71 -23.94 29.36
C ILE A 24 -29.97 -24.82 29.25
N PRO A 25 -30.93 -24.72 30.20
CA PRO A 25 -32.17 -25.50 30.18
C PRO A 25 -33.05 -25.20 28.95
N GLU A 26 -33.87 -26.17 28.54
CA GLU A 26 -34.84 -25.99 27.45
C GLU A 26 -35.91 -24.94 27.76
N SER A 27 -36.20 -24.71 29.04
CA SER A 27 -37.13 -23.67 29.50
C SER A 27 -36.59 -22.24 29.39
N ALA A 28 -35.31 -22.06 29.05
CA ALA A 28 -34.72 -20.75 28.86
C ALA A 28 -35.23 -20.11 27.54
N PRO A 29 -35.49 -18.78 27.51
CA PRO A 29 -36.15 -18.07 26.42
C PRO A 29 -35.21 -17.83 25.21
N PHE A 30 -34.55 -18.88 24.75
CA PHE A 30 -33.66 -18.88 23.58
C PHE A 30 -34.24 -19.78 22.49
N SER A 31 -34.02 -19.41 21.24
CA SER A 31 -34.28 -20.33 20.13
C SER A 31 -33.34 -21.55 20.22
N PRO A 32 -33.66 -22.67 19.56
CA PRO A 32 -32.77 -23.84 19.53
C PRO A 32 -31.35 -23.52 19.04
N GLU A 33 -31.22 -22.66 18.02
CA GLU A 33 -29.92 -22.23 17.46
C GLU A 33 -29.13 -21.36 18.44
N GLN A 34 -29.79 -20.41 19.11
CA GLN A 34 -29.17 -19.57 20.14
C GLN A 34 -28.71 -20.40 21.33
N ARG A 35 -29.51 -21.36 21.76
CA ARG A 35 -29.18 -22.28 22.85
C ARG A 35 -27.98 -23.16 22.48
N ALA A 36 -27.93 -23.66 21.24
CA ALA A 36 -26.80 -24.44 20.75
C ALA A 36 -25.50 -23.63 20.73
N TRP A 37 -25.55 -22.40 20.24
CA TRP A 37 -24.39 -21.49 20.24
C TRP A 37 -23.92 -21.16 21.66
N LEU A 38 -24.85 -20.83 22.58
CA LEU A 38 -24.53 -20.52 23.97
C LEU A 38 -23.97 -21.73 24.73
N ASN A 39 -24.49 -22.92 24.51
CA ASN A 39 -23.93 -24.14 25.10
C ASN A 39 -22.52 -24.42 24.57
N GLY A 40 -22.26 -24.17 23.28
CA GLY A 40 -20.90 -24.25 22.71
C GLY A 40 -19.94 -23.23 23.33
N PHE A 41 -20.41 -22.00 23.53
CA PHE A 41 -19.64 -20.95 24.20
C PHE A 41 -19.32 -21.30 25.66
N LEU A 42 -20.30 -21.78 26.43
CA LEU A 42 -20.10 -22.19 27.82
C LEU A 42 -19.17 -23.40 27.96
N ALA A 43 -19.23 -24.34 27.02
CA ALA A 43 -18.31 -25.47 26.97
C ALA A 43 -16.87 -25.02 26.67
N ALA A 44 -16.68 -24.10 25.72
CA ALA A 44 -15.38 -23.53 25.41
C ALA A 44 -14.82 -22.73 26.60
N TRP A 45 -15.66 -21.93 27.26
CA TRP A 45 -15.28 -21.15 28.43
C TRP A 45 -14.92 -22.04 29.63
N ALA A 46 -15.66 -23.11 29.88
CA ALA A 46 -15.33 -24.09 30.91
C ALA A 46 -13.98 -24.78 30.62
N GLY A 47 -13.69 -25.10 29.35
CA GLY A 47 -12.39 -25.64 28.94
C GLY A 47 -11.22 -24.68 29.16
N VAL A 48 -11.43 -23.38 28.91
CA VAL A 48 -10.42 -22.33 29.17
C VAL A 48 -10.19 -22.14 30.68
N ALA A 49 -11.25 -22.20 31.49
CA ALA A 49 -11.15 -22.11 32.95
C ALA A 49 -10.41 -23.29 33.59
N GLU A 50 -10.54 -24.49 33.00
CA GLU A 50 -9.84 -25.71 33.43
C GLU A 50 -8.33 -25.66 33.08
N GLN A 51 -7.98 -25.10 31.91
CA GLN A 51 -6.57 -24.89 31.51
C GLN A 51 -5.85 -23.78 32.28
N SER A 52 -6.59 -22.86 32.91
CA SER A 52 -6.05 -21.70 33.64
C SER A 52 -6.09 -21.87 35.17
N GLY A 53 -6.34 -23.08 35.67
CA GLY A 53 -6.27 -23.37 37.11
C GLY A 53 -7.30 -22.61 37.96
N GLY A 54 -8.43 -22.20 37.38
CA GLY A 54 -9.55 -21.63 38.12
C GLY A 54 -9.42 -20.16 38.56
N ARG A 55 -8.55 -19.34 37.95
CA ARG A 55 -8.54 -17.88 38.21
C ARG A 55 -9.24 -17.10 37.10
N LEU A 56 -10.34 -16.44 37.46
CA LEU A 56 -11.09 -15.51 36.59
C LEU A 56 -10.50 -14.09 36.66
N PRO A 57 -10.49 -13.33 35.54
CA PRO A 57 -10.26 -11.88 35.55
C PRO A 57 -11.44 -11.14 36.23
N SER A 58 -11.14 -10.14 37.05
CA SER A 58 -12.06 -9.55 38.03
C SER A 58 -12.76 -8.25 37.62
N ASP A 59 -13.08 -8.02 36.33
CA ASP A 59 -13.91 -6.86 35.97
C ASP A 59 -14.72 -7.06 34.68
N LEU A 60 -16.05 -6.94 34.80
CA LEU A 60 -17.04 -6.95 33.71
C LEU A 60 -18.03 -5.77 33.87
N SER A 61 -17.56 -4.61 34.30
CA SER A 61 -18.36 -3.39 34.37
C SER A 61 -18.35 -2.62 33.03
N GLY A 62 -19.11 -3.08 32.03
CA GLY A 62 -19.15 -2.39 30.73
C GLY A 62 -20.29 -2.69 29.76
N LEU A 63 -21.29 -3.51 30.11
CA LEU A 63 -22.44 -3.77 29.23
C LEU A 63 -23.64 -2.95 29.72
N LYS A 64 -23.92 -1.83 29.03
CA LYS A 64 -25.21 -1.11 29.11
C LYS A 64 -26.07 -1.46 27.90
N GLU A 65 -27.37 -1.52 28.18
CA GLU A 65 -28.49 -2.10 27.43
C GLU A 65 -28.77 -1.45 26.06
N ALA A 66 -29.20 -2.26 25.09
CA ALA A 66 -29.82 -1.81 23.84
C ALA A 66 -31.36 -1.82 23.97
N PRO A 67 -32.08 -0.80 23.45
CA PRO A 67 -33.53 -0.70 23.59
C PRO A 67 -34.28 -1.55 22.55
N ALA A 68 -35.39 -2.14 23.01
CA ALA A 68 -36.39 -2.81 22.20
C ALA A 68 -37.28 -1.80 21.47
N ASN A 69 -37.51 -2.00 20.17
CA ASN A 69 -38.58 -1.30 19.44
C ASN A 69 -39.50 -2.32 18.76
N GLY A 70 -40.78 -2.24 19.13
CA GLY A 70 -41.87 -3.08 18.63
C GLY A 70 -42.38 -2.62 17.26
N ALA A 71 -42.75 -3.61 16.45
CA ALA A 71 -43.46 -3.43 15.19
C ALA A 71 -44.98 -3.40 15.43
N SER A 72 -45.66 -2.44 14.82
CA SER A 72 -47.11 -2.47 14.60
C SER A 72 -47.37 -2.55 13.09
N ALA A 73 -48.22 -3.50 12.70
CA ALA A 73 -48.64 -3.76 11.34
C ALA A 73 -50.06 -3.22 11.10
N SER A 74 -50.35 -2.74 9.88
CA SER A 74 -51.68 -2.90 9.28
C SER A 74 -51.69 -2.73 7.74
N ASN A 75 -52.05 -3.82 7.07
CA ASN A 75 -53.03 -4.03 5.98
C ASN A 75 -53.13 -3.11 4.72
N GLY A 76 -52.80 -3.67 3.55
CA GLY A 76 -53.79 -4.21 2.58
C GLY A 76 -54.36 -3.37 1.39
N ALA A 77 -53.74 -3.52 0.20
CA ALA A 77 -54.28 -3.73 -1.20
C ALA A 77 -55.41 -2.83 -1.82
N PRO A 78 -55.73 -2.84 -3.16
CA PRO A 78 -55.12 -3.44 -4.39
C PRO A 78 -54.99 -2.44 -5.61
N PRO A 79 -54.59 -2.87 -6.85
CA PRO A 79 -54.05 -2.01 -7.92
C PRO A 79 -55.02 -1.66 -9.07
N LYS A 80 -54.63 -0.73 -9.96
CA LYS A 80 -55.31 -0.44 -11.25
C LYS A 80 -54.36 -0.51 -12.46
N LYS A 81 -54.75 -1.36 -13.44
CA LYS A 81 -54.38 -1.40 -14.87
C LYS A 81 -54.96 -0.15 -15.58
N SER A 82 -54.58 0.37 -16.75
CA SER A 82 -54.05 -0.13 -18.04
C SER A 82 -53.42 1.11 -18.78
N ALA A 83 -52.76 1.10 -19.94
CA ALA A 83 -52.95 0.33 -21.18
C ALA A 83 -51.68 0.38 -22.07
N ALA A 84 -51.52 -0.65 -22.90
CA ALA A 84 -50.43 -0.84 -23.86
C ALA A 84 -50.81 -0.39 -25.29
N LYS A 85 -49.79 -0.12 -26.12
CA LYS A 85 -49.80 -0.19 -27.60
C LYS A 85 -48.36 -0.47 -28.11
N PRO A 86 -48.17 -0.94 -29.37
CA PRO A 86 -47.62 -2.27 -29.67
C PRO A 86 -46.13 -2.29 -30.07
N ALA A 87 -45.53 -3.49 -29.99
CA ALA A 87 -44.13 -3.78 -30.29
C ALA A 87 -43.81 -3.86 -31.81
N PRO A 88 -42.58 -3.51 -32.24
CA PRO A 88 -41.93 -4.07 -33.41
C PRO A 88 -41.03 -5.28 -33.04
N ALA A 89 -40.84 -6.16 -34.03
CA ALA A 89 -40.12 -7.44 -33.98
C ALA A 89 -38.58 -7.29 -33.77
N PRO A 90 -37.86 -8.37 -33.42
CA PRO A 90 -36.66 -8.32 -32.61
C PRO A 90 -35.40 -7.91 -33.39
N ALA A 91 -34.66 -6.95 -32.85
CA ALA A 91 -33.27 -6.73 -33.22
C ALA A 91 -32.39 -7.77 -32.53
N GLU A 92 -31.38 -8.26 -33.26
CA GLU A 92 -30.34 -9.18 -32.79
C GLU A 92 -29.72 -8.72 -31.47
N PRO A 93 -29.33 -9.65 -30.56
CA PRO A 93 -28.77 -9.27 -29.28
C PRO A 93 -27.45 -8.54 -29.51
N ALA A 94 -27.41 -7.26 -29.15
CA ALA A 94 -26.18 -6.50 -29.04
C ALA A 94 -25.22 -7.27 -28.10
N PRO A 95 -23.92 -7.34 -28.42
CA PRO A 95 -22.94 -7.91 -27.52
C PRO A 95 -23.01 -7.19 -26.17
N ALA A 96 -22.98 -7.96 -25.09
CA ALA A 96 -23.05 -7.44 -23.73
C ALA A 96 -22.05 -6.29 -23.57
N ALA A 97 -22.58 -5.09 -23.26
CA ALA A 97 -21.77 -3.95 -22.94
C ALA A 97 -20.86 -4.34 -21.77
N VAL A 98 -19.55 -4.12 -21.95
CA VAL A 98 -18.62 -4.11 -20.83
C VAL A 98 -19.06 -2.95 -19.95
N GLU A 99 -19.60 -3.25 -18.77
CA GLU A 99 -19.85 -2.22 -17.75
C GLU A 99 -18.48 -1.66 -17.34
N THR A 100 -18.13 -0.51 -17.88
CA THR A 100 -17.19 0.40 -17.23
C THR A 100 -17.81 0.80 -15.91
N LEU A 101 -17.11 0.52 -14.80
CA LEU A 101 -17.60 0.86 -13.47
C LEU A 101 -17.61 2.39 -13.34
N ASP A 102 -18.76 2.95 -12.97
CA ASP A 102 -18.93 4.38 -12.65
C ASP A 102 -17.94 4.78 -11.54
N ASP A 103 -17.36 5.98 -11.61
CA ASP A 103 -16.35 6.57 -10.70
C ASP A 103 -16.94 6.92 -9.30
N GLY A 104 -17.90 6.13 -8.83
CA GLY A 104 -18.53 6.30 -7.53
C GLY A 104 -17.57 6.01 -6.38
N ASP A 105 -17.64 6.82 -5.33
CA ASP A 105 -17.01 6.57 -4.03
C ASP A 105 -17.66 5.33 -3.38
N TYR A 106 -17.17 4.16 -3.75
CA TYR A 106 -17.67 2.90 -3.26
C TYR A 106 -17.08 2.60 -1.88
N ALA A 107 -17.92 2.46 -0.87
CA ALA A 107 -17.48 2.10 0.47
C ALA A 107 -16.64 0.80 0.52
N TRP A 108 -16.83 -0.13 -0.42
CA TRP A 108 -16.05 -1.37 -0.54
C TRP A 108 -14.65 -1.18 -1.18
N HIS A 109 -14.36 -0.01 -1.74
CA HIS A 109 -13.08 0.37 -2.35
C HIS A 109 -12.40 1.51 -1.57
N ASP A 110 -12.67 1.64 -0.27
CA ASP A 110 -12.04 2.66 0.57
C ASP A 110 -10.69 2.17 1.14
N PRO A 111 -9.54 2.77 0.76
CA PRO A 111 -8.22 2.39 1.30
C PRO A 111 -8.10 2.47 2.82
N ASN A 112 -9.03 3.16 3.50
CA ASN A 112 -9.04 3.28 4.96
C ASN A 112 -9.58 2.06 5.69
N LEU A 113 -10.37 1.25 5.00
CA LEU A 113 -10.93 0.05 5.60
C LEU A 113 -9.90 -1.06 5.51
N ASP A 114 -9.82 -1.83 6.60
CA ASP A 114 -9.03 -3.07 6.61
C ASP A 114 -9.46 -3.94 5.42
N ILE A 115 -8.51 -4.71 4.86
CA ILE A 115 -8.80 -5.54 3.69
C ILE A 115 -9.98 -6.48 3.97
N GLU A 116 -10.12 -7.02 5.18
CA GLU A 116 -11.24 -7.87 5.56
C GLU A 116 -12.58 -7.13 5.52
N GLU A 117 -12.61 -5.89 6.02
CA GLU A 117 -13.81 -5.06 6.01
C GLU A 117 -14.22 -4.68 4.58
N ARG A 118 -13.25 -4.29 3.73
CA ARG A 118 -13.49 -4.04 2.29
C ARG A 118 -14.05 -5.26 1.60
N MET A 119 -13.45 -6.42 1.82
CA MET A 119 -13.87 -7.67 1.22
C MET A 119 -15.28 -8.07 1.66
N LYS A 120 -15.65 -7.81 2.93
CA LYS A 120 -17.01 -8.01 3.43
C LYS A 120 -18.02 -7.08 2.76
N LEU A 121 -17.67 -5.81 2.57
CA LEU A 121 -18.54 -4.85 1.86
C LEU A 121 -18.68 -5.17 0.36
N ALA A 122 -17.66 -5.78 -0.24
CA ALA A 122 -17.66 -6.22 -1.63
C ALA A 122 -18.40 -7.55 -1.85
N GLU A 123 -18.77 -8.27 -0.79
CA GLU A 123 -19.38 -9.60 -0.91
C GLU A 123 -20.60 -9.59 -1.84
N GLY A 124 -20.64 -10.52 -2.80
CA GLY A 124 -21.71 -10.60 -3.80
C GLY A 124 -21.64 -9.59 -4.95
N GLN A 125 -20.65 -8.69 -4.98
CA GLN A 125 -20.49 -7.69 -6.05
C GLN A 125 -19.83 -8.24 -7.34
N GLY A 126 -19.33 -9.48 -7.30
CA GLY A 126 -18.67 -10.14 -8.44
C GLY A 126 -17.15 -10.06 -8.39
N VAL A 127 -16.48 -10.87 -9.20
CA VAL A 127 -15.03 -11.11 -9.12
C VAL A 127 -14.22 -9.82 -9.33
N THR A 128 -14.54 -9.04 -10.36
CA THR A 128 -13.81 -7.79 -10.65
C THR A 128 -13.88 -6.80 -9.49
N LYS A 129 -15.07 -6.57 -8.91
CA LYS A 129 -15.23 -5.67 -7.77
C LYS A 129 -14.57 -6.20 -6.51
N ASN A 130 -14.56 -7.51 -6.28
CA ASN A 130 -13.82 -8.14 -5.19
C ASN A 130 -12.30 -7.98 -5.34
N LEU A 131 -11.78 -8.11 -6.57
CA LEU A 131 -10.37 -7.87 -6.86
C LEU A 131 -10.02 -6.39 -6.63
N MET A 132 -10.86 -5.47 -7.09
CA MET A 132 -10.70 -4.05 -6.79
C MET A 132 -10.73 -3.79 -5.30
N ALA A 133 -11.72 -4.31 -4.57
CA ALA A 133 -11.85 -4.18 -3.12
C ALA A 133 -10.61 -4.67 -2.39
N ALA A 134 -9.97 -5.75 -2.83
CA ALA A 134 -8.71 -6.24 -2.26
C ALA A 134 -7.54 -5.27 -2.47
N MET A 135 -7.53 -4.54 -3.60
CA MET A 135 -6.52 -3.53 -3.89
C MET A 135 -6.80 -2.24 -3.13
N ALA A 136 -7.98 -1.64 -3.33
CA ALA A 136 -8.48 -0.38 -2.77
C ALA A 136 -7.42 0.69 -2.56
N GLN A 137 -6.50 0.85 -3.52
CA GLN A 137 -5.57 1.96 -3.50
C GLN A 137 -6.08 3.05 -4.41
N LEU A 138 -5.76 4.30 -4.06
CA LEU A 138 -6.03 5.49 -4.87
C LEU A 138 -5.19 5.40 -6.15
N ASP A 139 -5.60 4.61 -7.12
CA ASP A 139 -5.35 4.81 -8.54
C ASP A 139 -3.92 5.29 -8.89
N CYS A 140 -2.95 4.73 -8.17
CA CYS A 140 -1.64 5.34 -8.02
C CYS A 140 -0.77 5.16 -9.28
N GLY A 141 -1.22 4.33 -10.22
CA GLY A 141 -0.50 4.03 -11.46
C GLY A 141 0.82 3.26 -11.28
N ALA A 142 1.18 2.83 -10.06
CA ALA A 142 2.47 2.20 -9.78
C ALA A 142 2.69 0.93 -10.62
N CYS A 143 1.67 0.07 -10.69
CA CYS A 143 1.68 -1.16 -11.50
C CYS A 143 1.55 -0.89 -13.00
N GLY A 144 1.26 0.35 -13.42
CA GLY A 144 0.93 0.71 -14.80
C GLY A 144 -0.54 0.52 -15.16
N TYR A 145 -1.38 0.14 -14.20
CA TYR A 145 -2.83 0.03 -14.33
C TYR A 145 -3.54 0.97 -13.35
N MET A 146 -4.81 1.26 -13.65
CA MET A 146 -5.79 1.70 -12.66
C MET A 146 -6.34 0.47 -11.92
N CYS A 147 -6.85 0.62 -10.70
CA CYS A 147 -7.29 -0.54 -9.91
C CYS A 147 -8.39 -1.36 -10.61
N ASP A 148 -9.31 -0.68 -11.30
CA ASP A 148 -10.38 -1.29 -12.09
C ASP A 148 -9.85 -2.09 -13.30
N THR A 149 -8.97 -1.48 -14.10
CA THR A 149 -8.40 -2.10 -15.30
C THR A 149 -7.47 -3.26 -14.96
N TYR A 150 -6.76 -3.19 -13.83
CA TYR A 150 -5.96 -4.31 -13.33
C TYR A 150 -6.86 -5.46 -12.88
N ALA A 151 -7.93 -5.18 -12.13
CA ALA A 151 -8.91 -6.18 -11.72
C ALA A 151 -9.55 -6.87 -12.92
N MET A 152 -9.92 -6.11 -13.96
CA MET A 152 -10.45 -6.65 -15.22
C MET A 152 -9.41 -7.51 -15.95
N ALA A 153 -8.15 -7.09 -16.01
CA ALA A 153 -7.07 -7.85 -16.65
C ALA A 153 -6.80 -9.18 -15.93
N ILE A 154 -6.84 -9.20 -14.59
CA ILE A 154 -6.74 -10.43 -13.79
C ILE A 154 -7.97 -11.32 -14.03
N ALA A 155 -9.18 -10.76 -13.91
CA ALA A 155 -10.42 -11.52 -14.06
C ALA A 155 -10.57 -12.17 -15.44
N SER A 156 -10.05 -11.53 -16.49
CA SER A 156 -10.06 -12.04 -17.87
C SER A 156 -8.90 -12.99 -18.19
N GLY A 157 -7.86 -13.03 -17.35
CA GLY A 157 -6.63 -13.81 -17.57
C GLY A 157 -5.62 -13.17 -18.52
N GLN A 158 -5.85 -11.91 -18.90
CA GLN A 158 -4.88 -11.10 -19.65
C GLN A 158 -3.63 -10.82 -18.79
N GLU A 159 -3.82 -10.59 -17.50
CA GLU A 159 -2.75 -10.44 -16.52
C GLU A 159 -2.80 -11.60 -15.53
N LYS A 160 -1.68 -12.30 -15.38
CA LYS A 160 -1.57 -13.48 -14.50
C LYS A 160 -0.93 -13.13 -13.16
N SER A 161 -0.13 -12.07 -13.13
CA SER A 161 0.51 -11.60 -11.92
C SER A 161 -0.53 -10.98 -11.01
N THR A 162 -0.59 -11.46 -9.77
CA THR A 162 -1.33 -10.82 -8.66
C THR A 162 -0.44 -9.90 -7.83
N ALA A 163 0.86 -9.85 -8.15
CA ALA A 163 1.88 -9.17 -7.35
C ALA A 163 2.24 -7.76 -7.87
N LEU A 164 1.61 -7.27 -8.94
CA LEU A 164 1.95 -5.95 -9.49
C LEU A 164 1.51 -4.79 -8.58
N CYS A 165 0.47 -4.98 -7.75
CA CYS A 165 0.00 -3.97 -6.80
C CYS A 165 1.08 -3.70 -5.74
N THR A 166 1.88 -2.67 -5.98
CA THR A 166 3.03 -2.33 -5.13
C THR A 166 2.62 -1.79 -3.76
N PRO A 167 1.68 -0.83 -3.64
CA PRO A 167 1.31 -0.29 -2.32
C PRO A 167 0.64 -1.34 -1.43
N GLY A 168 -0.24 -2.17 -2.01
CA GLY A 168 -0.92 -3.25 -1.28
C GLY A 168 0.00 -4.39 -0.83
N GLY A 169 1.13 -4.59 -1.52
CA GLY A 169 2.16 -5.55 -1.12
C GLY A 169 1.66 -6.99 -0.97
N LYS A 170 2.23 -7.72 -0.01
CA LYS A 170 1.99 -9.14 0.22
C LYS A 170 0.52 -9.45 0.55
N GLU A 171 -0.08 -8.64 1.41
CA GLU A 171 -1.45 -8.85 1.88
C GLU A 171 -2.47 -8.75 0.74
N THR A 172 -2.36 -7.71 -0.10
CA THR A 172 -3.18 -7.59 -1.30
C THR A 172 -2.92 -8.75 -2.26
N ALA A 173 -1.67 -9.15 -2.50
CA ALA A 173 -1.37 -10.29 -3.39
C ALA A 173 -2.01 -11.60 -2.89
N LYS A 174 -1.95 -11.88 -1.58
CA LYS A 174 -2.62 -13.04 -0.95
C LYS A 174 -4.13 -12.96 -1.11
N MET A 175 -4.74 -11.79 -0.88
CA MET A 175 -6.17 -11.61 -1.04
C MET A 175 -6.62 -11.76 -2.49
N LEU A 176 -5.87 -11.22 -3.46
CA LEU A 176 -6.17 -11.39 -4.89
C LEU A 176 -6.15 -12.88 -5.28
N LYS A 177 -5.15 -13.65 -4.83
CA LYS A 177 -5.10 -15.10 -5.03
C LYS A 177 -6.31 -15.81 -4.41
N LYS A 178 -6.72 -15.41 -3.20
CA LYS A 178 -7.91 -15.95 -2.52
C LYS A 178 -9.18 -15.67 -3.33
N VAL A 179 -9.40 -14.43 -3.78
CA VAL A 179 -10.56 -14.06 -4.60
C VAL A 179 -10.64 -14.89 -5.88
N ILE A 180 -9.51 -15.09 -6.57
CA ILE A 180 -9.43 -15.91 -7.79
C ILE A 180 -9.76 -17.39 -7.50
N LYS A 181 -9.26 -17.92 -6.39
CA LYS A 181 -9.53 -19.30 -5.96
C LYS A 181 -11.00 -19.50 -5.63
N ASP A 182 -11.57 -18.59 -4.85
CA ASP A 182 -12.97 -18.64 -4.40
C ASP A 182 -13.95 -18.45 -5.58
N SER A 183 -13.54 -17.75 -6.65
CA SER A 183 -14.34 -17.60 -7.87
C SER A 183 -14.31 -18.81 -8.81
N GLY A 184 -13.61 -19.89 -8.45
CA GLY A 184 -13.45 -21.08 -9.30
C GLY A 184 -12.39 -20.92 -10.40
N GLY A 185 -11.42 -20.03 -10.21
CA GLY A 185 -10.30 -19.78 -11.12
C GLY A 185 -10.58 -18.71 -12.20
N ILE A 186 -9.51 -18.31 -12.89
CA ILE A 186 -9.59 -17.38 -14.02
C ILE A 186 -10.26 -18.10 -15.20
N LYS A 187 -11.46 -17.67 -15.57
CA LYS A 187 -12.14 -18.16 -16.77
C LYS A 187 -11.64 -17.36 -17.96
N PRO A 188 -10.97 -17.97 -18.97
CA PRO A 188 -10.59 -17.26 -20.17
C PRO A 188 -11.84 -16.74 -20.86
N ALA A 189 -11.97 -15.42 -20.99
CA ALA A 189 -13.00 -14.87 -21.85
C ALA A 189 -12.65 -15.20 -23.31
N ALA A 190 -13.66 -15.59 -24.11
CA ALA A 190 -13.51 -15.68 -25.55
C ALA A 190 -13.09 -14.29 -26.08
N ALA A 191 -11.91 -14.23 -26.71
CA ALA A 191 -11.28 -13.08 -27.37
C ALA A 191 -12.00 -11.73 -27.16
N ALA A 192 -11.69 -11.06 -26.05
CA ALA A 192 -11.98 -9.64 -25.92
C ALA A 192 -11.09 -8.86 -26.93
N PRO A 193 -11.60 -7.75 -27.51
CA PRO A 193 -10.86 -6.98 -28.51
C PRO A 193 -9.51 -6.49 -27.96
N ALA A 194 -8.47 -6.56 -28.79
CA ALA A 194 -7.06 -6.38 -28.46
C ALA A 194 -6.64 -4.95 -28.05
N ASP A 195 -7.60 -4.07 -27.74
CA ASP A 195 -7.35 -2.65 -27.46
C ASP A 195 -7.33 -2.28 -25.96
N ASN A 196 -7.48 -3.23 -25.04
CA ASN A 196 -7.27 -3.02 -23.60
C ASN A 196 -5.78 -3.03 -23.21
N LYS A 197 -4.99 -2.15 -23.82
CA LYS A 197 -3.73 -1.68 -23.24
C LYS A 197 -4.02 -0.72 -22.08
N PRO A 198 -3.08 -0.51 -21.14
CA PRO A 198 -3.27 0.42 -20.02
C PRO A 198 -3.78 1.77 -20.52
N GLN A 199 -5.03 2.10 -20.18
CA GLN A 199 -5.58 3.42 -20.45
C GLN A 199 -4.85 4.41 -19.55
N GLN A 200 -4.04 5.25 -20.18
CA GLN A 200 -3.44 6.42 -19.56
C GLN A 200 -4.57 7.37 -19.19
N VAL A 201 -4.53 7.89 -17.96
CA VAL A 201 -5.36 9.02 -17.53
C VAL A 201 -5.09 10.17 -18.51
N GLN A 202 -6.09 10.53 -19.32
CA GLN A 202 -5.99 11.68 -20.21
C GLN A 202 -6.18 12.96 -19.41
N VAL A 203 -5.19 13.85 -19.43
CA VAL A 203 -5.35 15.24 -19.01
C VAL A 203 -5.07 16.15 -20.20
N ALA A 204 -6.00 17.08 -20.43
CA ALA A 204 -6.08 18.19 -21.39
C ALA A 204 -4.96 18.39 -22.46
N ASP A 205 -5.35 18.25 -23.73
CA ASP A 205 -4.85 18.83 -24.98
C ASP A 205 -3.38 19.29 -25.08
N GLY A 206 -2.49 18.31 -25.29
CA GLY A 206 -1.18 18.44 -25.91
C GLY A 206 -0.49 17.06 -26.00
N PRO A 207 0.29 16.73 -27.05
CA PRO A 207 0.98 15.45 -27.12
C PRO A 207 2.06 15.39 -26.03
N ILE A 208 1.81 14.67 -24.94
CA ILE A 208 2.82 14.44 -23.89
C ILE A 208 4.00 13.70 -24.55
N PRO A 209 5.20 14.30 -24.65
CA PRO A 209 6.28 13.74 -25.47
C PRO A 209 6.87 12.45 -24.90
N TYR A 210 6.69 12.24 -23.59
CA TYR A 210 7.21 11.13 -22.83
C TYR A 210 6.13 10.47 -21.98
N SER A 211 6.23 9.16 -21.82
CA SER A 211 5.28 8.35 -21.05
C SER A 211 6.01 7.16 -20.44
N ARG A 212 5.31 6.35 -19.64
CA ARG A 212 5.85 5.07 -19.15
C ARG A 212 6.45 4.21 -20.27
N ALA A 213 5.82 4.16 -21.45
CA ALA A 213 6.30 3.38 -22.59
C ALA A 213 7.46 4.05 -23.34
N LYS A 214 7.59 5.37 -23.23
CA LYS A 214 8.64 6.18 -23.87
C LYS A 214 9.21 7.16 -22.84
N PRO A 215 10.04 6.68 -21.89
CA PRO A 215 10.55 7.54 -20.82
C PRO A 215 11.56 8.56 -21.34
N TYR A 216 11.60 9.71 -20.69
CA TYR A 216 12.64 10.72 -20.89
C TYR A 216 13.93 10.31 -20.19
N ARG A 217 15.07 10.77 -20.71
CA ARG A 217 16.39 10.55 -20.12
C ARG A 217 16.83 11.83 -19.44
N ALA A 218 16.54 11.96 -18.15
CA ALA A 218 16.84 13.15 -17.37
C ALA A 218 18.23 13.04 -16.74
N ARG A 219 19.01 14.12 -16.82
CA ARG A 219 20.33 14.21 -16.20
C ARG A 219 20.18 14.56 -14.72
N VAL A 220 20.97 13.93 -13.86
CA VAL A 220 21.03 14.28 -12.43
C VAL A 220 21.88 15.54 -12.28
N ASN A 221 21.25 16.64 -11.87
CA ASN A 221 21.93 17.92 -11.66
C ASN A 221 22.43 18.07 -10.22
N THR A 222 21.63 17.63 -9.26
CA THR A 222 21.91 17.77 -7.84
C THR A 222 21.56 16.46 -7.13
N LEU A 223 22.45 16.01 -6.26
CA LEU A 223 22.26 14.84 -5.42
C LEU A 223 23.03 15.03 -4.11
N TYR A 224 22.34 15.08 -2.98
CA TYR A 224 22.97 15.18 -1.66
C TYR A 224 22.11 14.56 -0.55
N ASN A 225 22.75 14.12 0.53
CA ASN A 225 22.06 13.61 1.72
C ASN A 225 21.45 14.77 2.52
N LEU A 226 20.16 14.68 2.83
CA LEU A 226 19.41 15.63 3.67
C LEU A 226 19.59 15.35 5.16
N ASN A 227 19.99 14.14 5.53
CA ASN A 227 20.23 13.80 6.92
C ASN A 227 21.55 14.41 7.42
N GLY A 228 21.55 14.88 8.66
CA GLY A 228 22.72 15.38 9.37
C GLY A 228 23.72 14.25 9.71
N GLU A 229 24.93 14.65 10.08
CA GLU A 229 25.99 13.73 10.48
C GLU A 229 25.55 12.83 11.64
N GLY A 230 25.83 11.52 11.53
CA GLY A 230 25.48 10.54 12.56
C GLY A 230 24.05 9.98 12.47
N SER A 231 23.22 10.42 11.51
CA SER A 231 21.92 9.80 11.29
C SER A 231 22.03 8.31 10.98
N ALA A 232 21.10 7.51 11.51
CA ALA A 232 20.91 6.11 11.11
C ALA A 232 20.16 5.96 9.77
N LYS A 233 19.69 7.08 9.20
CA LYS A 233 18.98 7.15 7.93
C LYS A 233 19.87 7.77 6.86
N HIS A 234 19.51 7.52 5.61
CA HIS A 234 20.06 8.22 4.46
C HIS A 234 18.88 8.59 3.55
N THR A 235 18.59 9.87 3.45
CA THR A 235 17.50 10.42 2.65
C THR A 235 18.08 11.48 1.76
N CYS A 236 18.10 11.26 0.44
CA CYS A 236 18.69 12.21 -0.48
C CYS A 236 17.66 13.16 -1.09
N HIS A 237 18.11 14.38 -1.33
CA HIS A 237 17.51 15.28 -2.30
C HIS A 237 18.08 14.97 -3.68
N VAL A 238 17.22 14.89 -4.69
CA VAL A 238 17.62 14.66 -6.08
C VAL A 238 16.96 15.70 -6.96
N GLU A 239 17.72 16.35 -7.86
CA GLU A 239 17.20 17.23 -8.90
C GLU A 239 17.54 16.67 -10.27
N LEU A 240 16.53 16.56 -11.13
CA LEU A 240 16.66 16.04 -12.48
C LEU A 240 16.35 17.12 -13.51
N ASP A 241 17.23 17.25 -14.49
CA ASP A 241 17.12 18.19 -15.59
C ASP A 241 15.98 17.83 -16.54
N LEU A 242 15.07 18.77 -16.78
CA LEU A 242 13.99 18.69 -17.74
C LEU A 242 14.14 19.70 -18.90
N ALA A 243 15.25 20.44 -18.97
CA ALA A 243 15.44 21.46 -19.99
C ALA A 243 15.31 20.88 -21.42
N GLY A 244 14.49 21.53 -22.25
CA GLY A 244 14.25 21.11 -23.62
C GLY A 244 13.46 19.81 -23.79
N SER A 245 12.87 19.28 -22.72
CA SER A 245 12.04 18.06 -22.76
C SER A 245 10.56 18.31 -23.05
N ASP A 246 10.09 19.56 -22.93
CA ASP A 246 8.67 19.93 -22.95
C ASP A 246 7.81 19.16 -21.92
N ILE A 247 8.44 18.54 -20.91
CA ILE A 247 7.74 17.88 -19.81
C ILE A 247 7.09 18.94 -18.92
N SER A 248 5.80 18.74 -18.65
CA SER A 248 5.03 19.52 -17.69
C SER A 248 4.41 18.60 -16.65
N PHE A 249 4.32 19.08 -15.41
CA PHE A 249 3.69 18.39 -14.28
C PHE A 249 3.04 19.39 -13.32
N ARG A 250 2.07 18.92 -12.54
CA ARG A 250 1.44 19.67 -11.46
C ARG A 250 2.04 19.26 -10.12
N VAL A 251 1.99 20.18 -9.15
CA VAL A 251 2.34 19.79 -7.79
C VAL A 251 1.40 18.71 -7.28
N GLY A 252 1.98 17.67 -6.69
CA GLY A 252 1.28 16.47 -6.24
C GLY A 252 1.22 15.34 -7.27
N ASP A 253 1.67 15.57 -8.51
CA ASP A 253 2.00 14.47 -9.42
C ASP A 253 3.21 13.66 -8.89
N SER A 254 3.36 12.44 -9.39
CA SER A 254 4.51 11.59 -9.12
C SER A 254 5.46 11.51 -10.32
N LEU A 255 6.74 11.29 -10.07
CA LEU A 255 7.71 10.93 -11.09
C LEU A 255 8.01 9.44 -11.03
N GLY A 256 7.75 8.73 -12.12
CA GLY A 256 8.16 7.35 -12.28
C GLY A 256 9.59 7.25 -12.76
N VAL A 257 10.44 6.59 -11.98
CA VAL A 257 11.85 6.32 -12.30
C VAL A 257 12.02 4.86 -12.66
N PHE A 258 12.67 4.56 -13.79
CA PHE A 258 13.07 3.20 -14.13
C PHE A 258 14.43 2.88 -13.50
N PRO A 259 14.48 2.03 -12.45
CA PRO A 259 15.72 1.72 -11.79
C PRO A 259 16.51 0.64 -12.54
N THR A 260 17.71 0.36 -12.06
CA THR A 260 18.54 -0.78 -12.47
C THR A 260 18.89 -1.64 -11.25
N ASN A 261 18.97 -2.96 -11.42
CA ASN A 261 19.43 -3.84 -10.35
C ASN A 261 20.90 -3.57 -9.99
N CYS A 262 21.24 -3.88 -8.73
CA CYS A 262 22.60 -3.72 -8.24
C CYS A 262 23.56 -4.64 -9.02
N PRO A 263 24.66 -4.13 -9.61
CA PRO A 263 25.62 -4.96 -10.32
C PRO A 263 26.15 -6.12 -9.48
N ASP A 264 26.44 -5.90 -8.19
CA ASP A 264 26.87 -6.95 -7.26
C ASP A 264 25.86 -8.12 -7.19
N LEU A 265 24.56 -7.81 -7.07
CA LEU A 265 23.50 -8.83 -7.04
C LEU A 265 23.42 -9.58 -8.37
N VAL A 266 23.56 -8.86 -9.49
CA VAL A 266 23.58 -9.48 -10.82
C VAL A 266 24.79 -10.41 -10.95
N ASP A 267 25.96 -10.02 -10.46
CA ASP A 267 27.17 -10.84 -10.47
C ASP A 267 27.01 -12.10 -9.62
N GLU A 268 26.43 -11.99 -8.42
CA GLU A 268 26.14 -13.15 -7.55
C GLU A 268 25.16 -14.12 -8.21
N ILE A 269 24.14 -13.62 -8.92
CA ILE A 269 23.19 -14.46 -9.67
C ILE A 269 23.87 -15.13 -10.87
N LEU A 270 24.66 -14.40 -11.66
CA LEU A 270 25.41 -14.97 -12.78
C LEU A 270 26.38 -16.06 -12.31
N PHE A 271 27.03 -15.85 -11.17
CA PHE A 271 27.89 -16.84 -10.53
C PHE A 271 27.10 -18.09 -10.12
N ALA A 272 25.96 -17.93 -9.45
CA ALA A 272 25.09 -19.05 -9.06
C ALA A 272 24.57 -19.85 -10.27
N LEU A 273 24.26 -19.15 -11.38
CA LEU A 273 23.83 -19.76 -12.64
C LEU A 273 24.97 -20.41 -13.45
N LYS A 274 26.23 -20.17 -13.06
CA LYS A 274 27.42 -20.55 -13.83
C LYS A 274 27.31 -20.01 -15.26
N ALA A 275 27.06 -18.71 -15.38
CA ALA A 275 26.87 -17.98 -16.63
C ALA A 275 27.93 -16.89 -16.79
N HIS A 276 28.26 -16.55 -18.04
CA HIS A 276 29.19 -15.45 -18.35
C HIS A 276 28.49 -14.08 -18.39
N GLY A 277 27.18 -14.06 -18.63
CA GLY A 277 26.38 -12.86 -18.80
C GLY A 277 26.30 -12.37 -20.26
N THR A 278 27.10 -12.92 -21.17
CA THR A 278 27.12 -12.61 -22.61
C THR A 278 26.20 -13.51 -23.44
N GLU A 279 25.69 -14.58 -22.83
CA GLU A 279 24.69 -15.46 -23.43
C GLU A 279 23.45 -14.64 -23.80
N HIS A 280 22.99 -14.79 -25.05
CA HIS A 280 21.76 -14.13 -25.49
C HIS A 280 20.56 -14.93 -24.99
N VAL A 281 19.61 -14.22 -24.38
CA VAL A 281 18.38 -14.77 -23.85
C VAL A 281 17.21 -13.87 -24.24
N THR A 282 16.05 -14.49 -24.40
CA THR A 282 14.78 -13.76 -24.41
C THR A 282 14.52 -13.24 -23.00
N ALA A 283 14.49 -11.92 -22.83
CA ALA A 283 14.10 -11.31 -21.55
C ALA A 283 12.58 -11.42 -21.33
N CYS A 284 12.13 -11.03 -20.13
CA CYS A 284 10.71 -11.08 -19.75
C CYS A 284 9.79 -10.20 -20.63
N ASP A 285 10.35 -9.25 -21.38
CA ASP A 285 9.65 -8.41 -22.35
C ASP A 285 9.60 -9.00 -23.77
N GLY A 286 10.12 -10.22 -23.97
CA GLY A 286 10.19 -10.89 -25.27
C GLY A 286 11.33 -10.41 -26.16
N VAL A 287 12.18 -9.51 -25.69
CA VAL A 287 13.29 -8.95 -26.48
C VAL A 287 14.59 -9.65 -26.12
N GLU A 288 15.30 -10.11 -27.15
CA GLU A 288 16.64 -10.71 -27.03
C GLU A 288 17.64 -9.68 -26.49
N ALA A 289 18.41 -10.08 -25.47
CA ALA A 289 19.50 -9.29 -24.91
C ALA A 289 20.56 -10.22 -24.27
N PRO A 290 21.79 -9.74 -24.03
CA PRO A 290 22.72 -10.43 -23.15
C PRO A 290 22.10 -10.64 -21.77
N LEU A 291 22.29 -11.81 -21.17
CA LEU A 291 21.72 -12.17 -19.86
C LEU A 291 22.02 -11.13 -18.79
N ARG A 292 23.23 -10.57 -18.76
CA ARG A 292 23.57 -9.49 -17.81
C ARG A 292 22.68 -8.27 -17.99
N GLU A 293 22.44 -7.84 -19.23
CA GLU A 293 21.57 -6.71 -19.52
C GLU A 293 20.14 -7.00 -19.08
N ALA A 294 19.60 -8.18 -19.43
CA ALA A 294 18.27 -8.61 -19.02
C ALA A 294 18.10 -8.55 -17.49
N LEU A 295 19.05 -9.12 -16.73
CA LEU A 295 19.03 -9.09 -15.27
C LEU A 295 19.21 -7.68 -14.70
N THR A 296 19.97 -6.81 -15.36
CA THR A 296 20.26 -5.46 -14.85
C THR A 296 19.09 -4.51 -15.04
N VAL A 297 18.45 -4.52 -16.22
CA VAL A 297 17.50 -3.46 -16.60
C VAL A 297 16.06 -3.92 -16.83
N LYS A 298 15.82 -5.24 -16.92
CA LYS A 298 14.50 -5.79 -17.30
C LYS A 298 13.89 -6.69 -16.24
N SER A 299 14.69 -7.45 -15.49
CA SER A 299 14.15 -8.49 -14.59
C SER A 299 13.90 -7.99 -13.16
N ASN A 300 12.77 -8.40 -12.58
CA ASN A 300 12.52 -8.31 -11.16
C ASN A 300 13.26 -9.45 -10.44
N LEU A 301 14.29 -9.09 -9.68
CA LEU A 301 15.12 -10.06 -8.95
C LEU A 301 14.68 -10.22 -7.47
N LYS A 302 13.73 -9.40 -7.02
CA LYS A 302 13.21 -9.44 -5.65
C LYS A 302 12.11 -10.49 -5.50
N HIS A 303 11.21 -10.59 -6.46
CA HIS A 303 10.06 -11.50 -6.36
C HIS A 303 10.39 -12.88 -6.93
N VAL A 304 10.03 -13.93 -6.19
CA VAL A 304 10.22 -15.32 -6.57
C VAL A 304 8.86 -15.90 -6.97
N GLY A 305 8.71 -16.23 -8.26
CA GLY A 305 7.53 -16.94 -8.76
C GLY A 305 7.67 -18.46 -8.63
N GLU A 306 6.55 -19.18 -8.49
CA GLU A 306 6.55 -20.65 -8.43
C GLU A 306 7.21 -21.30 -9.65
N ASP A 307 7.03 -20.72 -10.85
CA ASP A 307 7.63 -21.25 -12.08
C ASP A 307 9.16 -21.27 -12.02
N LEU A 308 9.76 -20.26 -11.38
CA LEU A 308 11.21 -20.23 -11.14
C LEU A 308 11.62 -21.39 -10.21
N VAL A 309 10.91 -21.58 -9.10
CA VAL A 309 11.22 -22.64 -8.13
C VAL A 309 11.08 -24.03 -8.77
N ARG A 310 10.02 -24.25 -9.54
CA ARG A 310 9.79 -25.50 -10.28
C ARG A 310 10.86 -25.76 -11.33
N LEU A 311 11.28 -24.73 -12.08
CA LEU A 311 12.37 -24.83 -13.04
C LEU A 311 13.69 -25.23 -12.36
N ILE A 312 14.02 -24.60 -11.24
CA ILE A 312 15.23 -24.91 -10.48
C ILE A 312 15.14 -26.37 -9.99
N ALA A 313 14.04 -26.77 -9.35
CA ALA A 313 13.86 -28.13 -8.83
C ALA A 313 13.96 -29.22 -9.91
N ALA A 314 13.41 -28.95 -11.11
CA ALA A 314 13.53 -29.85 -12.25
C ALA A 314 14.97 -29.98 -12.76
N SER A 315 15.79 -28.93 -12.56
CA SER A 315 17.19 -28.85 -12.97
C SER A 315 18.18 -29.30 -11.88
N THR A 316 17.68 -29.62 -10.67
CA THR A 316 18.47 -30.06 -9.49
C THR A 316 18.70 -31.56 -9.49
N SER A 317 19.94 -31.98 -9.24
CA SER A 317 20.33 -33.40 -9.19
C SER A 317 20.37 -33.97 -7.77
N ASP A 318 20.72 -33.16 -6.77
CA ASP A 318 20.73 -33.58 -5.38
C ASP A 318 19.30 -33.79 -4.85
N PHE A 319 19.08 -34.86 -4.10
CA PHE A 319 17.75 -35.25 -3.64
C PHE A 319 17.21 -34.29 -2.57
N ASP A 320 18.06 -33.90 -1.62
CA ASP A 320 17.66 -33.06 -0.48
C ASP A 320 17.40 -31.63 -0.95
N GLU A 321 18.26 -31.07 -1.81
CA GLU A 321 18.04 -29.78 -2.47
C GLU A 321 16.70 -29.76 -3.24
N LYS A 322 16.43 -30.84 -3.99
CA LYS A 322 15.22 -30.96 -4.79
C LYS A 322 13.96 -31.09 -3.92
N GLN A 323 14.04 -31.84 -2.81
CA GLN A 323 12.92 -31.98 -1.90
C GLN A 323 12.61 -30.64 -1.23
N ARG A 324 13.63 -29.92 -0.75
CA ARG A 324 13.45 -28.59 -0.16
C ARG A 324 12.76 -27.60 -1.10
N LEU A 325 13.13 -27.60 -2.39
CA LEU A 325 12.47 -26.74 -3.38
C LEU A 325 11.01 -27.13 -3.66
N ARG A 326 10.66 -28.42 -3.56
CA ARG A 326 9.26 -28.86 -3.68
C ARG A 326 8.45 -28.42 -2.46
N ASP A 327 9.00 -28.60 -1.27
CA ASP A 327 8.34 -28.21 -0.03
C ASP A 327 8.01 -26.70 -0.02
N LEU A 328 8.89 -25.87 -0.61
CA LEU A 328 8.64 -24.44 -0.81
C LEU A 328 7.44 -24.12 -1.72
N VAL A 329 7.18 -24.95 -2.73
CA VAL A 329 6.04 -24.78 -3.66
C VAL A 329 4.76 -25.35 -3.07
N ASP A 330 4.87 -26.47 -2.34
CA ASP A 330 3.73 -27.17 -1.75
C ASP A 330 3.25 -26.52 -0.43
N GLY A 331 4.05 -25.63 0.16
CA GLY A 331 3.70 -24.82 1.32
C GLY A 331 2.67 -23.72 1.04
N ASP A 332 2.41 -22.89 2.04
CA ASP A 332 1.47 -21.74 1.94
C ASP A 332 2.05 -20.55 1.15
N GLY A 333 3.32 -20.61 0.76
CA GLY A 333 4.04 -19.59 0.00
C GLY A 333 4.66 -18.48 0.86
N ASP A 334 4.50 -18.51 2.18
CA ASP A 334 4.98 -17.46 3.07
C ASP A 334 6.52 -17.42 3.15
N GLU A 335 7.17 -18.58 3.05
CA GLU A 335 8.63 -18.66 3.01
C GLU A 335 9.21 -18.02 1.74
N LEU A 336 8.60 -18.24 0.58
CA LEU A 336 9.04 -17.65 -0.70
C LEU A 336 8.94 -16.12 -0.69
N ASP A 337 7.96 -15.59 0.02
CA ASP A 337 7.72 -14.16 0.21
C ASP A 337 8.88 -13.45 0.93
N ASP A 338 9.70 -14.19 1.69
CA ASP A 338 10.91 -13.70 2.36
C ASP A 338 12.20 -14.06 1.62
N MET A 339 12.12 -14.68 0.44
CA MET A 339 13.27 -15.00 -0.41
C MET A 339 13.36 -14.05 -1.61
N ASP A 340 14.57 -13.85 -2.13
CA ASP A 340 14.77 -13.30 -3.47
C ASP A 340 15.33 -14.36 -4.44
N VAL A 341 15.49 -13.98 -5.71
CA VAL A 341 15.95 -14.91 -6.76
C VAL A 341 17.30 -15.54 -6.42
N LEU A 342 18.22 -14.78 -5.81
CA LEU A 342 19.53 -15.28 -5.43
C LEU A 342 19.44 -16.32 -4.30
N ASP A 343 18.57 -16.10 -3.32
CA ASP A 343 18.41 -17.02 -2.20
C ASP A 343 17.90 -18.38 -2.67
N VAL A 344 16.93 -18.42 -3.60
CA VAL A 344 16.42 -19.67 -4.16
C VAL A 344 17.47 -20.40 -4.98
N LEU A 345 18.27 -19.67 -5.77
CA LEU A 345 19.40 -20.27 -6.50
C LEU A 345 20.43 -20.90 -5.55
N ARG A 346 20.66 -20.29 -4.39
CA ARG A 346 21.58 -20.81 -3.37
C ARG A 346 21.05 -22.06 -2.65
N LEU A 347 19.76 -22.32 -2.68
CA LEU A 347 19.19 -23.57 -2.13
C LEU A 347 19.51 -24.80 -2.99
N ALA A 348 19.88 -24.62 -4.26
CA ALA A 348 20.20 -25.74 -5.15
C ALA A 348 21.53 -25.56 -5.92
N PRO A 349 22.69 -25.61 -5.24
CA PRO A 349 24.00 -25.56 -5.89
C PRO A 349 24.25 -26.68 -6.93
N SER A 350 23.56 -27.81 -6.79
CA SER A 350 23.67 -28.92 -7.76
C SER A 350 22.94 -28.64 -9.07
N ALA A 351 22.04 -27.64 -9.12
CA ALA A 351 21.22 -27.35 -10.28
C ALA A 351 22.02 -27.00 -11.55
N ARG A 352 21.50 -27.39 -12.70
CA ARG A 352 22.03 -27.06 -14.05
C ARG A 352 20.94 -26.40 -14.89
N ILE A 353 20.74 -25.12 -14.63
CA ILE A 353 19.60 -24.36 -15.15
C ILE A 353 19.93 -23.82 -16.56
N SER A 354 18.97 -23.94 -17.48
CA SER A 354 19.03 -23.27 -18.79
C SER A 354 18.83 -21.76 -18.63
N LYS A 355 19.75 -20.96 -19.19
CA LYS A 355 19.76 -19.50 -19.02
C LYS A 355 18.54 -18.85 -19.68
N GLY A 356 18.15 -19.33 -20.86
CA GLY A 356 16.94 -18.88 -21.55
C GLY A 356 15.67 -19.22 -20.78
N ALA A 357 15.55 -20.45 -20.26
CA ALA A 357 14.41 -20.84 -19.46
C ALA A 357 14.32 -20.02 -18.16
N PHE A 358 15.46 -19.81 -17.48
CA PHE A 358 15.54 -18.98 -16.28
C PHE A 358 15.05 -17.56 -16.54
N SER A 359 15.56 -16.91 -17.59
CA SER A 359 15.18 -15.54 -17.97
C SER A 359 13.67 -15.39 -18.14
N LEU A 360 13.00 -16.38 -18.75
CA LEU A 360 11.55 -16.37 -18.99
C LEU A 360 10.70 -16.57 -17.73
N THR A 361 11.27 -17.08 -16.63
CA THR A 361 10.55 -17.23 -15.35
C THR A 361 10.54 -15.95 -14.51
N LEU A 362 11.35 -14.96 -14.87
CA LEU A 362 11.47 -13.71 -14.11
C LEU A 362 10.38 -12.72 -14.52
N GLY A 363 9.81 -12.02 -13.53
CA GLY A 363 8.91 -10.90 -13.78
C GLY A 363 9.65 -9.66 -14.32
N SER A 364 8.91 -8.69 -14.82
CA SER A 364 9.46 -7.41 -15.30
C SER A 364 9.81 -6.46 -14.14
N LEU A 365 10.92 -5.75 -14.25
CA LEU A 365 11.36 -4.71 -13.32
C LEU A 365 10.46 -3.47 -13.49
N ALA A 366 9.62 -3.24 -12.50
CA ALA A 366 8.73 -2.08 -12.49
C ALA A 366 9.50 -0.77 -12.18
N PRO A 367 9.09 0.36 -12.79
CA PRO A 367 9.53 1.67 -12.34
C PRO A 367 9.01 1.97 -10.93
N ARG A 368 9.73 2.81 -10.19
CA ARG A 368 9.33 3.31 -8.87
C ARG A 368 8.78 4.73 -8.99
N LEU A 369 7.57 4.94 -8.49
CA LEU A 369 6.99 6.27 -8.35
C LEU A 369 7.52 6.95 -7.09
N TYR A 370 7.82 8.24 -7.21
CA TYR A 370 8.19 9.15 -6.14
C TYR A 370 7.33 10.42 -6.25
N SER A 371 6.70 10.86 -5.17
CA SER A 371 5.98 12.14 -5.15
C SER A 371 6.93 13.28 -5.48
N ILE A 372 6.55 14.16 -6.41
CA ILE A 372 7.40 15.27 -6.85
C ILE A 372 7.55 16.29 -5.71
N ALA A 373 8.79 16.69 -5.45
CA ALA A 373 9.17 17.59 -4.35
C ALA A 373 9.45 19.04 -4.78
N SER A 374 9.09 19.42 -6.01
CA SER A 374 9.22 20.79 -6.53
C SER A 374 7.97 21.29 -7.25
N SER A 375 7.87 22.61 -7.38
CA SER A 375 6.96 23.28 -8.30
C SER A 375 7.70 23.70 -9.57
N LEU A 376 7.12 23.44 -10.76
CA LEU A 376 7.64 23.96 -12.02
C LEU A 376 7.64 25.50 -12.09
N ARG A 377 6.78 26.18 -11.32
CA ARG A 377 6.80 27.64 -11.24
C ARG A 377 7.98 28.17 -10.44
N ALA A 378 8.43 27.42 -9.44
CA ALA A 378 9.58 27.78 -8.62
C ALA A 378 10.90 27.35 -9.28
N HIS A 379 10.90 26.18 -9.91
CA HIS A 379 12.06 25.56 -10.56
C HIS A 379 11.70 25.19 -12.00
N PRO A 380 11.76 26.16 -12.93
CA PRO A 380 11.60 25.86 -14.34
C PRO A 380 12.62 24.81 -14.77
N ASP A 381 12.21 23.88 -15.64
CA ASP A 381 13.09 22.86 -16.20
C ASP A 381 13.74 21.89 -15.18
N SER A 382 13.23 21.79 -13.94
CA SER A 382 13.76 20.84 -12.95
C SER A 382 12.65 20.13 -12.18
N VAL A 383 12.83 18.82 -11.95
CA VAL A 383 11.99 18.01 -11.05
C VAL A 383 12.81 17.48 -9.89
N HIS A 384 12.29 17.68 -8.68
CA HIS A 384 13.00 17.34 -7.44
C HIS A 384 12.33 16.11 -6.79
N LEU A 385 13.12 15.24 -6.17
CA LEU A 385 12.66 14.06 -5.44
C LEU A 385 13.24 14.02 -4.03
N THR A 386 12.53 13.39 -3.10
CA THR A 386 13.02 13.08 -1.75
C THR A 386 13.03 11.57 -1.58
N ILE A 387 14.22 10.95 -1.51
CA ILE A 387 14.37 9.50 -1.60
C ILE A 387 15.09 8.96 -0.38
N ALA A 388 14.40 8.14 0.42
CA ALA A 388 15.02 7.41 1.53
C ALA A 388 15.62 6.07 1.08
N LYS A 389 16.85 5.80 1.51
CA LYS A 389 17.53 4.51 1.36
C LYS A 389 16.71 3.41 2.02
N VAL A 390 16.53 2.31 1.30
CA VAL A 390 15.89 1.11 1.83
C VAL A 390 16.90 -0.03 1.78
N THR A 391 17.29 -0.52 2.94
CA THR A 391 18.02 -1.77 3.12
C THR A 391 17.35 -2.59 4.20
N THR A 392 17.45 -3.91 4.12
CA THR A 392 16.98 -4.82 5.18
C THR A 392 17.90 -6.01 5.31
N MET A 393 18.14 -6.48 6.53
CA MET A 393 18.87 -7.73 6.76
C MET A 393 17.89 -8.89 6.70
N LEU A 394 18.05 -9.77 5.71
CA LEU A 394 17.18 -10.92 5.51
C LEU A 394 18.00 -12.12 5.03
N ALA A 395 17.76 -13.29 5.63
CA ALA A 395 18.52 -14.51 5.37
C ALA A 395 20.06 -14.33 5.49
N GLY A 396 20.52 -13.52 6.45
CA GLY A 396 21.94 -13.29 6.71
C GLY A 396 22.65 -12.39 5.68
N ARG A 397 21.92 -11.75 4.77
CA ARG A 397 22.44 -10.81 3.78
C ARG A 397 21.72 -9.47 3.86
N GLU A 398 22.44 -8.38 3.59
CA GLU A 398 21.83 -7.07 3.38
C GLU A 398 21.17 -7.04 2.00
N ARG A 399 19.84 -6.90 1.96
CA ARG A 399 19.08 -6.68 0.73
C ARG A 399 18.90 -5.20 0.49
N LYS A 400 19.23 -4.78 -0.73
CA LYS A 400 19.18 -3.40 -1.21
C LYS A 400 17.86 -3.13 -1.94
N GLY A 401 17.15 -2.06 -1.59
CA GLY A 401 16.03 -1.55 -2.40
C GLY A 401 16.53 -1.07 -3.76
N VAL A 402 15.93 -1.55 -4.85
CA VAL A 402 16.48 -1.37 -6.20
C VAL A 402 16.65 0.11 -6.57
N ALA A 403 15.56 0.88 -6.50
CA ALA A 403 15.55 2.29 -6.90
C ALA A 403 16.20 3.23 -5.86
N SER A 404 15.95 3.03 -4.57
CA SER A 404 16.50 3.91 -3.54
C SER A 404 18.02 3.78 -3.43
N THR A 405 18.57 2.56 -3.42
CA THR A 405 20.04 2.37 -3.40
C THR A 405 20.70 2.73 -4.72
N MET A 406 19.97 2.77 -5.84
CA MET A 406 20.49 3.33 -7.08
C MET A 406 20.86 4.80 -6.88
N PHE A 407 19.96 5.61 -6.30
CA PHE A 407 20.22 7.03 -6.05
C PHE A 407 21.17 7.29 -4.89
N THR A 408 21.15 6.48 -3.83
CA THR A 408 22.00 6.76 -2.65
C THR A 408 23.41 6.20 -2.76
N ASP A 409 23.62 5.18 -3.59
CA ASP A 409 24.89 4.42 -3.58
C ASP A 409 25.56 4.28 -4.95
N ARG A 410 24.85 4.50 -6.08
CA ARG A 410 25.34 4.10 -7.42
C ARG A 410 25.22 5.15 -8.52
N ILE A 411 24.62 6.30 -8.23
CA ILE A 411 24.43 7.38 -9.19
C ILE A 411 25.17 8.60 -8.68
N ASP A 412 25.86 9.29 -9.59
CA ASP A 412 26.53 10.55 -9.33
C ASP A 412 25.87 11.70 -10.12
N VAL A 413 26.20 12.93 -9.71
CA VAL A 413 25.83 14.12 -10.50
C VAL A 413 26.42 14.01 -11.90
N GLY A 414 25.57 14.20 -12.91
CA GLY A 414 25.91 14.07 -14.33
C GLY A 414 25.42 12.78 -14.97
N ASP A 415 25.07 11.76 -14.19
CA ASP A 415 24.44 10.54 -14.70
C ASP A 415 23.03 10.80 -15.23
N THR A 416 22.48 9.81 -15.94
CA THR A 416 21.16 9.92 -16.58
C THR A 416 20.23 8.82 -16.09
N VAL A 417 19.00 9.20 -15.75
CA VAL A 417 17.92 8.30 -15.33
C VAL A 417 16.74 8.38 -16.29
N ARG A 418 16.05 7.25 -16.47
CA ARG A 418 14.85 7.17 -17.30
C ARG A 418 13.62 7.50 -16.45
N VAL A 419 12.87 8.53 -16.84
CA VAL A 419 11.75 9.06 -16.06
C VAL A 419 10.50 9.32 -16.90
N PHE A 420 9.34 9.34 -16.24
CA PHE A 420 8.08 9.82 -16.81
C PHE A 420 7.22 10.44 -15.71
N VAL A 421 6.35 11.37 -16.07
CA VAL A 421 5.36 11.94 -15.13
C VAL A 421 4.18 10.98 -15.03
N GLN A 422 3.78 10.67 -13.80
CA GLN A 422 2.55 9.97 -13.47
C GLN A 422 1.59 11.01 -12.85
N PRO A 423 0.60 11.51 -13.61
CA PRO A 423 -0.36 12.47 -13.10
C PRO A 423 -1.12 11.91 -11.90
N SER A 424 -1.35 12.76 -10.90
CA SER A 424 -2.31 12.51 -9.83
C SER A 424 -3.66 13.11 -10.23
N ALA A 425 -4.75 12.39 -9.98
CA ALA A 425 -6.10 12.91 -10.26
C ALA A 425 -6.48 14.03 -9.29
N ASP A 426 -6.39 13.75 -7.98
CA ASP A 426 -6.99 14.59 -6.94
C ASP A 426 -6.00 15.16 -5.92
N PHE A 427 -4.76 14.66 -5.87
CA PHE A 427 -3.77 15.13 -4.91
C PHE A 427 -3.04 16.38 -5.43
N THR A 428 -3.68 17.54 -5.37
CA THR A 428 -3.07 18.82 -5.76
C THR A 428 -3.64 19.98 -4.94
N LEU A 429 -3.19 21.21 -5.22
CA LEU A 429 -3.66 22.40 -4.50
C LEU A 429 -5.16 22.65 -4.70
N PRO A 430 -5.84 23.24 -3.69
CA PRO A 430 -7.20 23.74 -3.86
C PRO A 430 -7.27 24.77 -5.00
N SER A 431 -8.36 24.75 -5.78
CA SER A 431 -8.61 25.77 -6.81
C SER A 431 -8.70 27.19 -6.24
N ASN A 432 -9.22 27.31 -5.02
CA ASN A 432 -9.16 28.55 -4.25
C ASN A 432 -7.80 28.68 -3.52
N SER A 433 -6.92 29.53 -4.04
CA SER A 433 -5.59 29.79 -3.47
C SER A 433 -5.61 30.43 -2.06
N ASN A 434 -6.77 30.92 -1.59
CA ASN A 434 -6.93 31.41 -0.23
C ASN A 434 -7.43 30.34 0.76
N ALA A 435 -7.79 29.15 0.28
CA ALA A 435 -8.16 28.06 1.17
C ALA A 435 -6.97 27.70 2.09
N PRO A 436 -7.20 27.56 3.41
CA PRO A 436 -6.18 27.05 4.31
C PRO A 436 -5.80 25.61 3.96
N MET A 437 -4.57 25.20 4.26
CA MET A 437 -4.12 23.82 4.10
C MET A 437 -3.48 23.32 5.38
N ILE A 438 -3.89 22.13 5.80
CA ILE A 438 -3.23 21.31 6.81
C ILE A 438 -2.58 20.14 6.07
N MET A 439 -1.27 19.99 6.22
CA MET A 439 -0.45 19.02 5.50
C MET A 439 0.22 18.11 6.52
N VAL A 440 0.05 16.80 6.41
CA VAL A 440 0.64 15.80 7.31
C VAL A 440 1.55 14.89 6.51
N GLY A 441 2.87 15.05 6.68
CA GLY A 441 3.88 14.38 5.86
C GLY A 441 5.16 14.05 6.60
N PRO A 442 5.17 13.01 7.45
CA PRO A 442 6.38 12.57 8.12
C PRO A 442 7.37 11.90 7.16
N GLY A 443 8.68 12.03 7.44
CA GLY A 443 9.76 11.48 6.63
C GLY A 443 9.68 11.94 5.18
N THR A 444 9.78 11.01 4.22
CA THR A 444 9.68 11.32 2.78
C THR A 444 8.29 11.78 2.35
N GLY A 445 7.27 11.67 3.20
CA GLY A 445 5.93 12.23 2.99
C GLY A 445 5.91 13.77 2.90
N ILE A 446 7.02 14.44 3.26
CA ILE A 446 7.17 15.89 3.07
C ILE A 446 7.26 16.32 1.60
N ALA A 447 7.67 15.41 0.70
CA ALA A 447 7.97 15.72 -0.69
C ALA A 447 6.90 16.59 -1.38
N PRO A 448 5.63 16.17 -1.49
CA PRO A 448 4.64 17.00 -2.18
C PRO A 448 4.32 18.29 -1.43
N PHE A 449 4.48 18.35 -0.11
CA PHE A 449 4.19 19.57 0.67
C PHE A 449 5.25 20.63 0.49
N ARG A 450 6.50 20.25 0.26
CA ARG A 450 7.54 21.16 -0.24
C ARG A 450 7.12 21.76 -1.58
N ALA A 451 6.65 20.93 -2.53
CA ALA A 451 6.16 21.39 -3.82
C ALA A 451 4.95 22.34 -3.67
N PHE A 452 3.99 22.01 -2.81
CA PHE A 452 2.79 22.82 -2.54
C PHE A 452 3.14 24.20 -2.01
N LEU A 453 4.06 24.29 -1.04
CA LEU A 453 4.53 25.54 -0.47
C LEU A 453 5.26 26.38 -1.53
N GLN A 454 6.13 25.78 -2.34
CA GLN A 454 6.80 26.46 -3.45
C GLN A 454 5.82 27.01 -4.48
N GLU A 455 4.80 26.24 -4.87
CA GLU A 455 3.75 26.67 -5.80
C GLU A 455 2.94 27.83 -5.20
N ARG A 456 2.55 27.74 -3.92
CA ARG A 456 1.83 28.82 -3.23
C ARG A 456 2.66 30.10 -3.11
N LYS A 457 3.97 29.98 -2.86
CA LYS A 457 4.92 31.11 -2.89
C LYS A 457 4.92 31.77 -4.27
N ALA A 458 5.04 30.98 -5.34
CA ALA A 458 5.06 31.49 -6.71
C ALA A 458 3.72 32.14 -7.12
N LEU A 459 2.59 31.58 -6.67
CA LEU A 459 1.25 32.12 -6.89
C LEU A 459 0.91 33.33 -5.99
N LYS A 460 1.76 33.66 -5.00
CA LYS A 460 1.49 34.67 -3.97
C LYS A 460 0.16 34.41 -3.24
N ALA A 461 -0.14 33.13 -3.03
CA ALA A 461 -1.33 32.67 -2.33
C ALA A 461 -1.31 33.14 -0.87
N ARG A 462 -2.46 33.57 -0.34
CA ARG A 462 -2.57 34.14 1.02
C ARG A 462 -3.23 33.24 2.04
N GLY A 463 -3.78 32.09 1.63
CA GLY A 463 -4.38 31.16 2.58
C GLY A 463 -3.32 30.60 3.53
N LYS A 464 -3.73 30.25 4.74
CA LYS A 464 -2.84 29.73 5.78
C LYS A 464 -2.27 28.35 5.39
N ASN A 465 -1.05 28.05 5.80
CA ASN A 465 -0.41 26.76 5.58
C ASN A 465 0.10 26.20 6.91
N TRP A 466 -0.29 24.98 7.25
CA TRP A 466 0.17 24.26 8.42
C TRP A 466 0.78 22.93 8.00
N LEU A 467 2.04 22.70 8.34
CA LEU A 467 2.73 21.43 8.12
C LEU A 467 2.93 20.70 9.45
N PHE A 468 2.47 19.45 9.52
CA PHE A 468 2.89 18.46 10.50
C PHE A 468 4.00 17.60 9.88
N PHE A 469 5.21 17.77 10.38
CA PHE A 469 6.38 16.99 9.98
C PHE A 469 6.81 16.09 11.13
N GLY A 470 7.40 14.94 10.82
CA GLY A 470 8.02 14.10 11.85
C GLY A 470 9.04 13.13 11.30
N ASP A 471 10.03 12.82 12.12
CA ASP A 471 11.07 11.83 11.82
C ASP A 471 11.63 11.22 13.12
N GLN A 472 12.82 10.60 13.08
CA GLN A 472 13.44 9.97 14.24
C GLN A 472 14.04 11.00 15.18
N HIS A 473 14.99 11.81 14.70
CA HIS A 473 15.71 12.78 15.50
C HIS A 473 15.68 14.19 14.91
N GLU A 474 15.49 15.21 15.74
CA GLU A 474 15.50 16.61 15.30
C GLU A 474 16.85 17.03 14.74
N ALA A 475 17.92 16.62 15.41
CA ALA A 475 19.28 17.05 15.09
C ALA A 475 19.78 16.51 13.74
N THR A 476 19.30 15.33 13.32
CA THR A 476 19.86 14.62 12.16
C THR A 476 18.83 14.30 11.07
N ASP A 477 17.53 14.34 11.35
CA ASP A 477 16.49 13.86 10.43
C ASP A 477 15.43 14.90 10.11
N PHE A 478 15.65 16.16 10.50
CA PHE A 478 14.77 17.26 10.11
C PHE A 478 15.00 17.68 8.66
N LEU A 479 14.38 16.93 7.74
CA LEU A 479 14.48 17.15 6.30
C LEU A 479 14.04 18.58 5.92
N TYR A 480 14.86 19.28 5.14
CA TYR A 480 14.61 20.64 4.64
C TYR A 480 14.40 21.70 5.74
N ARG A 481 15.00 21.51 6.92
CA ARG A 481 14.84 22.41 8.08
C ARG A 481 15.01 23.88 7.73
N GLU A 482 16.09 24.24 7.06
CA GLU A 482 16.42 25.63 6.72
C GLU A 482 15.35 26.25 5.81
N GLU A 483 14.92 25.53 4.77
CA GLU A 483 13.89 25.99 3.83
C GLU A 483 12.54 26.17 4.54
N LEU A 484 12.15 25.25 5.43
CA LEU A 484 10.89 25.34 6.18
C LEU A 484 10.91 26.48 7.19
N THR A 485 12.02 26.68 7.91
CA THR A 485 12.19 27.79 8.84
C THR A 485 12.10 29.13 8.10
N GLU A 486 12.78 29.27 6.95
CA GLU A 486 12.70 30.48 6.12
C GLU A 486 11.25 30.75 5.66
N MET A 487 10.53 29.72 5.21
CA MET A 487 9.13 29.85 4.81
C MET A 487 8.22 30.28 5.96
N GLN A 488 8.52 29.85 7.19
CA GLN A 488 7.78 30.24 8.39
C GLN A 488 8.06 31.69 8.79
N GLU A 489 9.31 32.12 8.75
CA GLU A 489 9.71 33.52 8.99
C GLU A 489 9.11 34.48 7.96
N GLN A 490 8.98 34.05 6.70
CA GLN A 490 8.32 34.80 5.63
C GLN A 490 6.79 34.81 5.74
N GLY A 491 6.20 34.08 6.70
CA GLY A 491 4.76 33.96 6.89
C GLY A 491 4.04 33.11 5.83
N LEU A 492 4.78 32.46 4.92
CA LEU A 492 4.21 31.51 3.96
C LEU A 492 3.75 30.25 4.70
N LEU A 493 4.63 29.66 5.50
CA LEU A 493 4.28 28.54 6.39
C LEU A 493 3.76 29.12 7.70
N THR A 494 2.45 29.26 7.81
CA THR A 494 1.80 29.87 8.99
C THR A 494 2.12 29.11 10.26
N LYS A 495 2.23 27.79 10.18
CA LYS A 495 2.53 26.93 11.33
C LYS A 495 3.29 25.66 10.94
N LEU A 496 4.26 25.28 11.77
CA LEU A 496 5.05 24.06 11.63
C LEU A 496 5.03 23.31 12.96
N SER A 497 4.50 22.09 12.93
CA SER A 497 4.41 21.21 14.09
C SER A 497 5.28 19.98 13.85
N THR A 498 6.26 19.76 14.71
CA THR A 498 7.27 18.70 14.52
C THR A 498 7.13 17.56 15.53
N ALA A 499 7.36 16.33 15.10
CA ALA A 499 7.34 15.14 15.92
C ALA A 499 8.62 14.31 15.73
N PHE A 500 9.44 14.19 16.77
CA PHE A 500 10.68 13.41 16.74
C PHE A 500 10.54 12.21 17.66
N SER A 501 10.49 11.02 17.06
CA SER A 501 10.08 9.79 17.74
C SER A 501 11.16 9.18 18.65
N ARG A 502 12.40 9.69 18.60
CA ARG A 502 13.56 9.11 19.29
C ARG A 502 14.39 10.10 20.12
N ASP A 503 13.92 11.34 20.28
CA ASP A 503 14.61 12.35 21.09
C ASP A 503 14.29 12.25 22.59
N GLN A 504 13.32 11.41 22.95
CA GLN A 504 12.91 11.11 24.31
C GLN A 504 12.45 9.64 24.45
N GLU A 505 12.19 9.19 25.67
CA GLU A 505 11.78 7.80 25.97
C GLU A 505 10.42 7.47 25.32
N GLU A 506 9.46 8.38 25.42
CA GLU A 506 8.14 8.23 24.81
C GLU A 506 8.16 8.57 23.32
N LYS A 507 7.54 7.72 22.49
CA LYS A 507 7.52 7.95 21.04
C LYS A 507 6.47 9.00 20.66
N ILE A 508 6.93 10.15 20.19
CA ILE A 508 6.07 11.22 19.68
C ILE A 508 6.02 11.14 18.15
N TYR A 509 4.81 10.94 17.62
CA TYR A 509 4.51 10.96 16.19
C TYR A 509 3.59 12.13 15.82
N VAL A 510 3.38 12.35 14.52
CA VAL A 510 2.57 13.48 14.01
C VAL A 510 1.13 13.46 14.53
N GLN A 511 0.53 12.28 14.70
CA GLN A 511 -0.81 12.14 15.27
C GLN A 511 -0.89 12.57 16.73
N ASN A 512 0.22 12.50 17.49
CA ASN A 512 0.27 13.03 18.86
C ASN A 512 0.21 14.56 18.82
N ARG A 513 1.02 15.19 17.96
CA ARG A 513 1.00 16.66 17.75
C ARG A 513 -0.34 17.16 17.26
N MET A 514 -0.99 16.43 16.35
CA MET A 514 -2.34 16.74 15.91
C MET A 514 -3.33 16.80 17.07
N LYS A 515 -3.29 15.84 18.00
CA LYS A 515 -4.18 15.81 19.17
C LYS A 515 -3.86 16.93 20.16
N GLU A 516 -2.59 17.18 20.44
CA GLU A 516 -2.14 18.30 21.28
C GLU A 516 -2.68 19.65 20.77
N GLU A 517 -2.79 19.80 19.46
CA GLU A 517 -3.23 21.03 18.79
C GLU A 517 -4.64 20.91 18.20
N GLY A 518 -5.43 19.95 18.70
CA GLY A 518 -6.70 19.52 18.11
C GLY A 518 -7.73 20.63 17.99
N ALA A 519 -7.82 21.53 18.98
CA ALA A 519 -8.75 22.65 18.95
C ALA A 519 -8.47 23.61 17.79
N GLU A 520 -7.20 23.92 17.53
CA GLU A 520 -6.81 24.79 16.42
C GLU A 520 -6.96 24.08 15.08
N LEU A 521 -6.59 22.79 15.02
CA LEU A 521 -6.78 21.96 13.83
C LEU A 521 -8.26 21.93 13.42
N TYR A 522 -9.16 21.66 14.37
CA TYR A 522 -10.60 21.67 14.13
C TYR A 522 -11.10 23.04 13.67
N ASN A 523 -10.63 24.13 14.28
CA ASN A 523 -11.00 25.49 13.84
C ASN A 523 -10.59 25.75 12.38
N TRP A 524 -9.40 25.29 11.96
CA TRP A 524 -8.99 25.42 10.55
C TRP A 524 -9.88 24.60 9.62
N LEU A 525 -10.32 23.41 10.03
CA LEU A 525 -11.32 22.64 9.28
C LEU A 525 -12.64 23.42 9.14
N GLU A 526 -13.10 24.09 10.19
CA GLU A 526 -14.30 24.95 10.12
C GLU A 526 -14.09 26.19 9.24
N GLU A 527 -12.85 26.71 9.15
CA GLU A 527 -12.47 27.79 8.21
C GLU A 527 -12.40 27.33 6.74
N GLY A 528 -12.66 26.06 6.44
CA GLY A 528 -12.61 25.54 5.08
C GLY A 528 -11.26 24.93 4.67
N ALA A 529 -10.39 24.59 5.64
CA ALA A 529 -9.09 23.99 5.35
C ALA A 529 -9.19 22.70 4.54
N TRP A 530 -8.21 22.48 3.67
CA TRP A 530 -7.95 21.19 3.06
C TRP A 530 -6.96 20.42 3.91
N PHE A 531 -7.25 19.15 4.16
CA PHE A 531 -6.44 18.23 4.97
C PHE A 531 -5.76 17.22 4.04
N PHE A 532 -4.44 17.28 3.95
CA PHE A 532 -3.64 16.42 3.10
C PHE A 532 -2.78 15.48 3.92
N VAL A 533 -2.67 14.22 3.50
CA VAL A 533 -1.78 13.22 4.12
C VAL A 533 -0.89 12.58 3.07
N CYS A 534 0.42 12.52 3.31
CA CYS A 534 1.36 11.80 2.45
C CYS A 534 2.35 10.96 3.27
N GLY A 535 2.64 9.74 2.83
CA GLY A 535 3.64 8.85 3.43
C GLY A 535 3.19 7.39 3.55
N ASP A 536 3.60 6.71 4.62
CA ASP A 536 3.38 5.28 4.83
C ASP A 536 1.88 4.92 4.91
N ALA A 537 1.42 4.09 3.97
CA ALA A 537 0.03 3.63 3.92
C ALA A 537 -0.32 2.63 5.03
N LYS A 538 0.67 1.87 5.54
CA LYS A 538 0.41 0.70 6.40
C LYS A 538 0.10 1.05 7.84
N ARG A 539 0.73 2.09 8.39
CA ARG A 539 0.60 2.47 9.80
C ARG A 539 0.24 3.94 9.93
N MET A 540 1.04 4.81 9.31
CA MET A 540 0.92 6.26 9.52
C MET A 540 -0.44 6.80 9.07
N ALA A 541 -0.89 6.42 7.86
CA ALA A 541 -2.15 6.90 7.32
C ALA A 541 -3.36 6.57 8.21
N GLY A 542 -3.43 5.33 8.74
CA GLY A 542 -4.50 4.90 9.64
C GLY A 542 -4.47 5.61 11.00
N ASP A 543 -3.27 5.84 11.55
CA ASP A 543 -3.12 6.56 12.81
C ASP A 543 -3.53 8.04 12.71
N VAL A 544 -3.18 8.70 11.60
CA VAL A 544 -3.57 10.08 11.30
C VAL A 544 -5.08 10.18 11.08
N ASP A 545 -5.67 9.24 10.35
CA ASP A 545 -7.12 9.21 10.12
C ASP A 545 -7.90 9.04 11.42
N ARG A 546 -7.47 8.13 12.28
CA ARG A 546 -8.05 7.94 13.62
C ARG A 546 -7.92 9.20 14.47
N ALA A 547 -6.74 9.82 14.50
CA ALA A 547 -6.53 11.06 15.25
C ALA A 547 -7.43 12.20 14.75
N LEU A 548 -7.64 12.32 13.43
CA LEU A 548 -8.56 13.29 12.86
C LEU A 548 -10.01 13.08 13.34
N HIS A 549 -10.48 11.83 13.39
CA HIS A 549 -11.82 11.51 13.91
C HIS A 549 -11.96 11.87 15.39
N GLU A 550 -10.95 11.55 16.20
CA GLU A 550 -10.94 11.90 17.63
C GLU A 550 -10.96 13.42 17.84
N ILE A 551 -10.17 14.17 17.08
CA ILE A 551 -10.12 15.64 17.13
C ILE A 551 -11.47 16.26 16.77
N VAL A 552 -12.11 15.77 15.70
CA VAL A 552 -13.45 16.24 15.29
C VAL A 552 -14.50 15.91 16.34
N ALA A 553 -14.45 14.72 16.94
CA ALA A 553 -15.38 14.33 18.00
C ALA A 553 -15.22 15.23 19.24
N GLU A 554 -14.00 15.39 19.72
CA GLU A 554 -13.70 16.16 20.93
C GLU A 554 -13.98 17.66 20.75
N HIS A 555 -13.40 18.28 19.72
CA HIS A 555 -13.47 19.73 19.56
C HIS A 555 -14.70 20.22 18.80
N GLY A 556 -15.36 19.34 18.05
CA GLY A 556 -16.67 19.61 17.45
C GLY A 556 -17.84 19.29 18.38
N GLY A 557 -17.60 18.69 19.56
CA GLY A 557 -18.66 18.25 20.47
C GLY A 557 -19.58 17.20 19.84
N MET A 558 -19.02 16.35 18.96
CA MET A 558 -19.77 15.38 18.16
C MET A 558 -19.71 13.98 18.78
N SER A 559 -20.74 13.18 18.53
CA SER A 559 -20.68 11.73 18.77
C SER A 559 -19.63 11.09 17.83
N PRO A 560 -19.09 9.90 18.16
CA PRO A 560 -18.21 9.17 17.25
C PRO A 560 -18.82 8.93 15.87
N GLU A 561 -20.12 8.64 15.80
CA GLU A 561 -20.85 8.43 14.56
C GLU A 561 -20.96 9.72 13.71
N ASP A 562 -21.17 10.86 14.36
CA ASP A 562 -21.26 12.15 13.66
C ASP A 562 -19.89 12.66 13.22
N ALA A 563 -18.84 12.42 14.02
CA ALA A 563 -17.46 12.67 13.61
C ALA A 563 -17.08 11.85 12.37
N LYS A 564 -17.47 10.56 12.32
CA LYS A 564 -17.29 9.73 11.12
C LYS A 564 -18.01 10.31 9.90
N LYS A 565 -19.25 10.78 10.06
CA LYS A 565 -19.99 11.44 8.95
C LYS A 565 -19.30 12.73 8.52
N TYR A 566 -18.78 13.52 9.46
CA TYR A 566 -18.05 14.75 9.17
C TYR A 566 -16.80 14.48 8.33
N VAL A 567 -15.94 13.54 8.75
CA VAL A 567 -14.73 13.18 8.00
C VAL A 567 -15.09 12.56 6.64
N THR A 568 -16.14 11.75 6.58
CA THR A 568 -16.69 11.23 5.30
C THR A 568 -17.10 12.39 4.37
N ASN A 569 -17.75 13.42 4.91
CA ASN A 569 -18.12 14.60 4.14
C ASN A 569 -16.91 15.41 3.66
N LEU A 570 -15.84 15.51 4.46
CA LEU A 570 -14.58 16.12 4.00
C LEU A 570 -14.02 15.39 2.78
N ARG A 571 -14.04 14.05 2.77
CA ARG A 571 -13.59 13.25 1.61
C ARG A 571 -14.49 13.49 0.40
N LYS A 572 -15.81 13.41 0.56
CA LYS A 572 -16.80 13.65 -0.51
C LYS A 572 -16.72 15.04 -1.14
N THR A 573 -16.26 16.02 -0.37
CA THR A 573 -16.08 17.41 -0.82
C THR A 573 -14.64 17.70 -1.27
N HIS A 574 -13.82 16.66 -1.43
CA HIS A 574 -12.39 16.72 -1.79
C HIS A 574 -11.53 17.58 -0.85
N ARG A 575 -11.98 17.80 0.39
CA ARG A 575 -11.24 18.55 1.42
C ARG A 575 -10.36 17.66 2.29
N TYR A 576 -10.46 16.35 2.17
CA TYR A 576 -9.51 15.40 2.77
C TYR A 576 -8.95 14.49 1.68
N VAL A 577 -7.67 14.67 1.36
CA VAL A 577 -6.98 14.01 0.23
C VAL A 577 -5.70 13.34 0.71
N ARG A 578 -5.32 12.22 0.09
CA ARG A 578 -4.17 11.41 0.51
C ARG A 578 -3.34 10.93 -0.66
N ASP A 579 -2.03 10.85 -0.46
CA ASP A 579 -1.06 10.20 -1.35
C ASP A 579 -0.17 9.28 -0.49
N VAL A 580 -0.62 8.04 -0.30
CA VAL A 580 -0.01 7.08 0.63
C VAL A 580 0.44 5.83 -0.12
N TYR A 581 1.59 5.27 0.29
CA TYR A 581 2.27 4.19 -0.44
C TYR A 581 3.01 3.17 0.44
#